data_AF-A0AAX0WTC0-F1
#
_entry.id   AF-A0AAX0WTC0-F1
#
_cell.length_a   1.000
_cell.length_b   1.000
_cell.length_c   1.000
_cell.angle_alpha   90.00
_cell.angle_beta   90.00
_cell.angle_gamma   90.00
#
_symmetry.space_group_name_H-M   'P 1'
#
loop_
_entity.id
_entity.type
_entity.pdbx_description
1 polymer ?
#
loop_
_entity_poly.entity_id
_entity_poly.type
_entity_poly.pdbx_seq_one_letter_code
_entity_poly.pdbx_strand_id
1 'polypeptide(L)'
;MTKTKLNDKVSRREQFHQKIAKLLEEKPQTTISDKWTANAKGVFCEVDWMDYRAAKASFDKQYKEAPPNSSNLIHDHSLPVPYIAHYTEPSNLIQLLKLLGEDKMAKEYEEMIKEENLQIAAKLNQLMQKDGIEWKADERGVFCTHSLEIPSSEHPGEKGQWAFIEKLESYGITALPSSLRGSPVINGEEQPRKVKIEANYSDGESLEDLNGRLDIELAKKANADKSFSMKSRLIEMREDVQSYPPVFGKIIEFCNNHPKVDGLQTIQSMLKQAPLSKSYDTAFNEVIELAQWKKSDTELSKGFHQKFRGRDPEVEDFYQKLAALNPRDKESVSQFEAYMEEHTPKESYGYGS
;
A
#
# COMPACT_ATOMS: atom_id res chain seq x y z
N MET A 1 -20.83 2.82 12.67
CA MET A 1 -19.45 2.69 12.17
C MET A 1 -19.03 1.24 12.29
N THR A 2 -19.29 0.46 11.25
CA THR A 2 -18.89 -0.94 11.16
C THR A 2 -17.57 -0.97 10.39
N LYS A 3 -16.48 -1.32 11.08
CA LYS A 3 -15.22 -1.69 10.42
C LYS A 3 -15.55 -2.86 9.50
N THR A 4 -15.50 -2.65 8.19
CA THR A 4 -15.57 -3.75 7.24
C THR A 4 -14.30 -4.58 7.43
N LYS A 5 -14.44 -5.68 8.17
CA LYS A 5 -13.40 -6.72 8.31
C LYS A 5 -13.06 -7.21 6.90
N LEU A 6 -11.88 -6.86 6.39
CA LEU A 6 -11.24 -7.69 5.39
C LEU A 6 -11.06 -9.07 6.05
N ASN A 7 -11.51 -10.11 5.35
CA ASN A 7 -11.54 -11.50 5.79
C ASN A 7 -10.39 -11.87 6.76
N ASP A 8 -10.75 -12.31 7.97
CA ASP A 8 -9.89 -12.89 9.01
C ASP A 8 -9.28 -14.25 8.54
N LYS A 9 -8.62 -14.29 7.38
CA LYS A 9 -7.88 -15.47 6.95
C LYS A 9 -6.44 -15.33 7.43
N VAL A 10 -6.15 -15.94 8.58
CA VAL A 10 -4.81 -16.12 9.15
C VAL A 10 -3.81 -16.47 8.03
N SER A 11 -2.72 -15.72 7.89
CA SER A 11 -1.76 -15.92 6.81
C SER A 11 -1.08 -17.28 6.87
N ARG A 12 -0.49 -17.72 5.74
CA ARG A 12 0.30 -18.96 5.68
C ARG A 12 1.43 -18.95 6.73
N ARG A 13 2.07 -17.80 6.91
CA ARG A 13 3.13 -17.58 7.90
C ARG A 13 2.61 -17.71 9.32
N GLU A 14 1.54 -17.00 9.66
CA GLU A 14 0.93 -17.09 10.98
C GLU A 14 0.42 -18.50 11.29
N GLN A 15 -0.21 -19.19 10.33
CA GLN A 15 -0.61 -20.59 10.50
C GLN A 15 0.58 -21.51 10.83
N PHE A 16 1.73 -21.27 10.20
CA PHE A 16 2.93 -22.05 10.47
C PHE A 16 3.51 -21.71 11.86
N HIS A 17 3.54 -20.44 12.25
CA HIS A 17 3.94 -20.04 13.60
C HIS A 17 3.01 -20.64 14.67
N GLN A 18 1.70 -20.66 14.43
CA GLN A 18 0.73 -21.31 15.32
C GLN A 18 0.97 -22.82 15.44
N LYS A 19 1.33 -23.49 14.33
CA LYS A 19 1.73 -24.91 14.34
C LYS A 19 2.99 -25.14 15.19
N ILE A 20 3.99 -24.26 15.08
CA ILE A 20 5.22 -24.32 15.88
C ILE A 20 4.90 -24.05 17.35
N ALA A 21 4.17 -23.00 17.68
CA ALA A 21 3.79 -22.69 19.06
C ALA A 21 3.05 -23.86 19.72
N LYS A 22 2.11 -24.48 19.02
CA LYS A 22 1.40 -25.67 19.51
C LYS A 22 2.33 -26.86 19.75
N LEU A 23 3.29 -27.11 18.85
CA LEU A 23 4.29 -28.16 19.05
C LEU A 23 5.15 -27.90 20.29
N LEU A 24 5.53 -26.64 20.50
CA LEU A 24 6.35 -26.24 21.65
C LEU A 24 5.56 -26.37 22.96
N GLU A 25 4.27 -26.02 22.98
CA GLU A 25 3.35 -26.23 24.10
C GLU A 25 3.18 -27.71 24.46
N GLU A 26 3.08 -28.59 23.45
CA GLU A 26 2.88 -30.03 23.62
C GLU A 26 4.14 -30.79 24.01
N LYS A 27 5.32 -30.14 23.98
CA LYS A 27 6.59 -30.71 24.41
C LYS A 27 6.87 -30.34 25.87
N PRO A 28 6.48 -31.17 26.86
CA PRO A 28 6.84 -30.94 28.25
C PRO A 28 8.35 -31.09 28.41
N GLN A 29 9.08 -29.98 28.31
CA GLN A 29 10.53 -29.96 28.44
C GLN A 29 11.03 -29.06 29.58
N THR A 30 10.13 -28.49 30.36
CA THR A 30 10.44 -27.52 31.40
C THR A 30 9.76 -27.91 32.71
N THR A 31 10.45 -27.68 33.84
CA THR A 31 9.84 -27.61 35.18
C THR A 31 9.21 -26.24 35.44
N ILE A 32 9.01 -25.45 34.38
CA ILE A 32 8.66 -24.03 34.38
C ILE A 32 7.29 -23.96 33.71
N SER A 33 6.35 -23.20 34.28
CA SER A 33 5.11 -22.89 33.57
C SER A 33 5.41 -21.90 32.44
N ASP A 34 5.49 -22.39 31.22
CA ASP A 34 5.58 -21.60 30.00
C ASP A 34 4.33 -21.71 29.14
N LYS A 35 4.04 -20.65 28.38
CA LYS A 35 2.91 -20.58 27.46
C LYS A 35 3.39 -20.04 26.12
N TRP A 36 3.16 -20.81 25.07
CA TRP A 36 3.57 -20.49 23.72
C TRP A 36 2.40 -19.86 22.94
N THR A 37 2.66 -18.69 22.35
CA THR A 37 1.73 -17.99 21.48
C THR A 37 2.40 -17.66 20.15
N ALA A 38 1.60 -17.32 19.13
CA ALA A 38 2.10 -17.01 17.81
C ALA A 38 1.19 -16.01 17.10
N ASN A 39 1.80 -15.22 16.22
CA ASN A 39 1.13 -14.36 15.26
C ASN A 39 1.97 -14.29 13.97
N ALA A 40 1.62 -13.41 13.03
CA ALA A 40 2.39 -13.19 11.80
C ALA A 40 3.86 -12.80 12.01
N LYS A 41 4.16 -12.08 13.11
CA LYS A 41 5.49 -11.59 13.45
C LYS A 41 6.43 -12.69 13.93
N GLY A 42 5.91 -13.71 14.61
CA GLY A 42 6.74 -14.79 15.13
C GLY A 42 6.05 -15.66 16.18
N VAL A 43 6.89 -16.38 16.92
CA VAL A 43 6.50 -17.25 18.03
C VAL A 43 7.02 -16.65 19.34
N PHE A 44 6.21 -16.72 20.40
CA PHE A 44 6.48 -16.10 21.68
C PHE A 44 6.30 -17.12 22.81
N CYS A 45 7.19 -17.08 23.79
CA CYS A 45 7.11 -17.89 25.00
C CYS A 45 6.93 -16.97 26.20
N GLU A 46 5.77 -17.01 26.84
CA GLU A 46 5.47 -16.32 28.10
C GLU A 46 5.87 -17.22 29.27
N VAL A 47 6.63 -16.70 30.22
CA VAL A 47 7.12 -17.42 31.40
C VAL A 47 6.79 -16.65 32.67
N ASP A 48 6.25 -17.31 33.69
CA ASP A 48 6.00 -16.68 34.99
C ASP A 48 7.30 -16.18 35.64
N TRP A 49 7.25 -15.00 36.27
CA TRP A 49 8.41 -14.39 36.92
C TRP A 49 9.04 -15.26 38.03
N MET A 50 8.22 -15.92 38.85
CA MET A 50 8.69 -16.75 39.95
C MET A 50 9.39 -17.99 39.43
N ASP A 51 8.83 -18.62 38.39
CA ASP A 51 9.41 -19.78 37.74
C ASP A 51 10.69 -19.41 36.97
N TYR A 52 10.70 -18.25 36.29
CA TYR A 52 11.91 -17.72 35.65
C TYR A 52 13.04 -17.53 36.66
N ARG A 53 12.79 -16.90 37.81
CA ARG A 53 13.84 -16.71 38.83
C ARG A 53 14.36 -18.05 39.37
N ALA A 54 13.47 -19.00 39.62
CA ALA A 54 13.83 -20.31 40.14
C ALA A 54 14.62 -21.14 39.11
N ALA A 55 14.33 -20.97 37.83
CA ALA A 55 14.84 -21.82 36.76
C ALA A 55 15.68 -21.09 35.70
N LYS A 56 16.10 -19.84 35.96
CA LYS A 56 16.84 -18.99 35.01
C LYS A 56 18.05 -19.70 34.42
N ALA A 57 18.81 -20.43 35.24
CA ALA A 57 19.98 -21.17 34.76
C ALA A 57 19.61 -22.32 33.81
N SER A 58 18.49 -23.01 34.06
CA SER A 58 17.97 -24.08 33.19
C SER A 58 17.39 -23.50 31.90
N PHE A 59 16.64 -22.40 32.00
CA PHE A 59 16.09 -21.68 30.85
C PHE A 59 17.20 -21.11 29.97
N ASP A 60 18.17 -20.40 30.56
CA ASP A 60 19.36 -19.94 29.85
C ASP A 60 20.10 -21.13 29.21
N LYS A 61 20.29 -22.24 29.91
CA LYS A 61 20.99 -23.40 29.32
C LYS A 61 20.24 -24.00 28.11
N GLN A 62 18.92 -24.01 28.12
CA GLN A 62 18.10 -24.65 27.09
C GLN A 62 17.80 -23.74 25.90
N TYR A 63 17.66 -22.42 26.14
CA TYR A 63 17.19 -21.45 25.14
C TYR A 63 18.22 -20.37 24.77
N LYS A 64 19.40 -20.30 25.41
CA LYS A 64 20.46 -19.31 25.08
C LYS A 64 21.40 -19.77 23.96
N GLU A 65 21.43 -21.07 23.67
CA GLU A 65 22.20 -21.63 22.54
C GLU A 65 21.50 -21.44 21.18
N ALA A 66 20.18 -21.20 21.16
CA ALA A 66 19.45 -20.66 20.02
C ALA A 66 19.10 -19.22 20.39
N PRO A 67 19.84 -18.20 19.95
CA PRO A 67 19.69 -16.86 20.47
C PRO A 67 18.29 -16.33 20.12
N PRO A 68 17.41 -16.00 21.08
CA PRO A 68 17.04 -14.61 21.20
C PRO A 68 18.25 -13.94 21.85
N ASN A 69 18.68 -12.78 21.34
CA ASN A 69 19.53 -11.94 22.18
C ASN A 69 18.84 -11.85 23.55
N SER A 70 19.57 -12.16 24.62
CA SER A 70 19.11 -12.10 26.01
C SER A 70 18.61 -10.70 26.44
N SER A 71 18.53 -9.76 25.50
CA SER A 71 18.01 -8.41 25.58
C SER A 71 16.50 -8.27 25.33
N ASN A 72 15.77 -9.32 24.92
CA ASN A 72 14.33 -9.21 24.63
C ASN A 72 13.39 -9.73 25.73
N LEU A 73 13.88 -9.98 26.94
CA LEU A 73 13.01 -10.10 28.11
C LEU A 73 12.53 -8.69 28.48
N ILE A 74 11.46 -8.23 27.83
CA ILE A 74 10.87 -6.93 28.12
C ILE A 74 10.12 -7.05 29.45
N HIS A 75 10.57 -6.28 30.45
CA HIS A 75 9.77 -6.03 31.64
C HIS A 75 8.62 -5.10 31.23
N ASP A 76 7.46 -5.65 30.91
CA ASP A 76 6.24 -4.86 30.95
C ASP A 76 6.02 -4.46 32.43
N HIS A 77 5.64 -3.21 32.67
CA HIS A 77 5.53 -2.62 34.02
C HIS A 77 4.15 -2.85 34.66
N SER A 78 3.29 -3.67 34.03
CA SER A 78 1.93 -3.98 34.49
C SER A 78 1.85 -5.25 35.36
N LEU A 79 2.15 -5.14 36.66
CA LEU A 79 2.05 -6.26 37.64
C LEU A 79 0.86 -7.24 37.42
N PRO A 80 1.03 -8.58 37.50
CA PRO A 80 2.27 -9.37 37.46
C PRO A 80 2.60 -9.75 36.00
N VAL A 81 3.75 -9.29 35.49
CA VAL A 81 4.10 -9.48 34.08
C VAL A 81 4.91 -10.77 33.86
N PRO A 82 4.51 -11.62 32.90
CA PRO A 82 5.34 -12.73 32.44
C PRO A 82 6.53 -12.21 31.62
N TYR A 83 7.68 -12.88 31.76
CA TYR A 83 8.82 -12.72 30.87
C TYR A 83 8.49 -13.30 29.50
N ILE A 84 8.74 -12.57 28.41
CA ILE A 84 8.43 -13.04 27.05
C ILE A 84 9.71 -13.22 26.25
N ALA A 85 9.95 -14.43 25.74
CA ALA A 85 10.97 -14.68 24.72
C ALA A 85 10.36 -14.49 23.33
N HIS A 86 10.99 -13.66 22.50
CA HIS A 86 10.51 -13.33 21.16
C HIS A 86 11.35 -14.03 20.07
N TYR A 87 10.73 -14.92 19.31
CA TYR A 87 11.31 -15.58 18.15
C TYR A 87 10.71 -14.98 16.86
N THR A 88 11.08 -13.73 16.58
CA THR A 88 10.59 -12.95 15.42
C THR A 88 11.49 -13.06 14.19
N GLU A 89 12.77 -13.41 14.38
CA GLU A 89 13.69 -13.68 13.28
C GLU A 89 13.61 -15.17 12.89
N PRO A 90 13.45 -15.50 11.60
CA PRO A 90 13.37 -16.89 11.15
C PRO A 90 14.56 -17.75 11.59
N SER A 91 15.78 -17.20 11.57
CA SER A 91 17.00 -17.89 12.02
C SER A 91 16.90 -18.39 13.45
N ASN A 92 16.33 -17.59 14.35
CA ASN A 92 16.27 -17.90 15.77
C ASN A 92 15.27 -19.02 16.03
N LEU A 93 14.13 -18.99 15.32
CA LEU A 93 13.13 -20.05 15.39
C LEU A 93 13.63 -21.38 14.76
N ILE A 94 14.36 -21.31 13.64
CA ILE A 94 14.99 -22.48 13.00
C ILE A 94 16.00 -23.13 13.96
N GLN A 95 16.84 -22.32 14.62
CA GLN A 95 17.82 -22.82 15.58
C GLN A 95 17.13 -23.44 16.80
N LEU A 96 16.08 -22.81 17.33
CA LEU A 96 15.28 -23.38 18.42
C LEU A 96 14.74 -24.77 18.04
N LEU A 97 14.11 -24.89 16.87
CA LEU A 97 13.56 -26.15 16.39
C LEU A 97 14.65 -27.23 16.27
N LYS A 98 15.82 -26.89 15.71
CA LYS A 98 16.96 -27.83 15.61
C LYS A 98 17.47 -28.27 16.99
N LEU A 99 17.60 -27.36 17.95
CA LEU A 99 18.00 -27.71 19.32
C LEU A 99 17.02 -28.68 19.98
N LEU A 100 15.73 -28.57 19.67
CA LEU A 100 14.68 -29.43 20.20
C LEU A 100 14.52 -30.75 19.42
N GLY A 101 15.40 -31.04 18.45
CA GLY A 101 15.34 -32.23 17.60
C GLY A 101 14.22 -32.20 16.55
N GLU A 102 13.69 -31.03 16.24
CA GLU A 102 12.62 -30.81 15.25
C GLU A 102 13.19 -30.42 13.87
N ASP A 103 14.22 -31.13 13.41
CA ASP A 103 14.93 -30.84 12.15
C ASP A 103 13.99 -30.78 10.94
N LYS A 104 12.99 -31.68 10.91
CA LYS A 104 11.99 -31.71 9.83
C LYS A 104 11.15 -30.43 9.82
N MET A 105 10.66 -29.99 10.99
CA MET A 105 9.87 -28.77 11.07
C MET A 105 10.71 -27.52 10.82
N ALA A 106 11.96 -27.50 11.28
CA ALA A 106 12.91 -26.43 11.01
C ALA A 106 13.12 -26.26 9.50
N LYS A 107 13.31 -27.37 8.78
CA LYS A 107 13.47 -27.37 7.31
C LYS A 107 12.19 -26.96 6.58
N GLU A 108 11.03 -27.49 6.98
CA GLU A 108 9.73 -27.10 6.41
C GLU A 108 9.48 -25.58 6.58
N TYR A 109 9.83 -25.02 7.73
CA TYR A 109 9.70 -23.59 8.01
C TYR A 109 10.68 -22.76 7.16
N GLU A 110 11.95 -23.16 7.09
CA GLU A 110 12.98 -22.50 6.27
C GLU A 110 12.58 -22.45 4.79
N GLU A 111 12.11 -23.57 4.23
CA GLU A 111 11.64 -23.66 2.85
C GLU A 111 10.40 -22.79 2.61
N MET A 112 9.46 -22.77 3.55
CA MET A 112 8.24 -21.94 3.46
C MET A 112 8.55 -20.45 3.44
N ILE A 113 9.41 -19.97 4.34
CA ILE A 113 9.80 -18.55 4.41
C ILE A 113 10.54 -18.13 3.13
N LYS A 114 11.46 -18.97 2.66
CA LYS A 114 12.20 -18.71 1.42
C LYS A 114 11.28 -18.65 0.21
N GLU A 115 10.32 -19.58 0.11
CA GLU A 115 9.33 -19.59 -0.97
C GLU A 115 8.47 -18.32 -0.94
N GLU A 116 7.94 -17.94 0.23
CA GLU A 116 7.13 -16.74 0.39
C GLU A 116 7.90 -15.46 0.02
N ASN A 117 9.12 -15.30 0.53
CA ASN A 117 9.95 -14.12 0.24
C ASN A 117 10.29 -14.04 -1.26
N LEU A 118 10.59 -15.17 -1.91
CA LEU A 118 10.83 -15.22 -3.37
C LEU A 118 9.58 -14.84 -4.16
N GLN A 119 8.40 -15.28 -3.73
CA GLN A 119 7.13 -14.89 -4.36
C GLN A 119 6.88 -13.38 -4.22
N ILE A 120 7.09 -12.81 -3.03
CA ILE A 120 6.95 -11.37 -2.78
C ILE A 120 7.91 -10.56 -3.67
N ALA A 121 9.19 -10.95 -3.74
CA ALA A 121 10.17 -10.31 -4.60
C ALA A 121 9.79 -10.39 -6.08
N ALA A 122 9.29 -11.54 -6.54
CA ALA A 122 8.82 -11.71 -7.92
C ALA A 122 7.63 -10.77 -8.23
N LYS A 123 6.67 -10.65 -7.31
CA LYS A 123 5.52 -9.73 -7.45
C LYS A 123 5.97 -8.28 -7.51
N LEU A 124 6.90 -7.87 -6.65
CA LEU A 124 7.50 -6.52 -6.66
C LEU A 124 8.21 -6.24 -7.99
N ASN A 125 9.04 -7.17 -8.46
CA ASN A 125 9.73 -7.05 -9.74
C ASN A 125 8.74 -6.95 -10.92
N GLN A 126 7.61 -7.65 -10.86
CA GLN A 126 6.57 -7.56 -11.88
C GLN A 126 5.83 -6.21 -11.86
N LEU A 127 5.59 -5.64 -10.68
CA LEU A 127 4.96 -4.31 -10.57
C LEU A 127 5.90 -3.22 -11.04
N MET A 128 7.15 -3.22 -10.55
CA MET A 128 8.11 -2.14 -10.69
C MET A 128 9.12 -2.34 -11.84
N GLN A 129 8.85 -3.28 -12.75
CA GLN A 129 9.74 -3.61 -13.86
C GLN A 129 10.18 -2.37 -14.68
N LYS A 130 9.27 -1.40 -14.84
CA LYS A 130 9.52 -0.18 -15.63
C LYS A 130 10.48 0.80 -14.95
N ASP A 131 10.65 0.72 -13.63
CA ASP A 131 11.54 1.59 -12.87
C ASP A 131 12.97 1.05 -12.79
N GLY A 132 13.23 -0.17 -13.29
CA GLY A 132 14.55 -0.81 -13.18
C GLY A 132 14.95 -1.08 -11.73
N ILE A 133 13.98 -1.21 -10.82
CA ILE A 133 14.22 -1.61 -9.42
C ILE A 133 14.24 -3.14 -9.39
N GLU A 134 15.35 -3.70 -8.93
CA GLU A 134 15.52 -5.15 -8.75
C GLU A 134 15.38 -5.51 -7.27
N TRP A 135 14.33 -6.26 -6.95
CA TRP A 135 14.09 -6.86 -5.64
C TRP A 135 14.64 -8.28 -5.60
N LYS A 136 15.36 -8.58 -4.52
CA LYS A 136 15.93 -9.89 -4.21
C LYS A 136 15.34 -10.39 -2.90
N ALA A 137 15.44 -11.70 -2.69
CA ALA A 137 14.93 -12.33 -1.49
C ALA A 137 15.87 -13.45 -1.02
N ASP A 138 15.94 -13.59 0.30
CA ASP A 138 16.56 -14.71 1.00
C ASP A 138 15.69 -15.08 2.22
N GLU A 139 16.18 -15.94 3.12
CA GLU A 139 15.48 -16.33 4.34
C GLU A 139 15.27 -15.17 5.34
N ARG A 140 16.01 -14.05 5.19
CA ARG A 140 15.96 -12.90 6.09
C ARG A 140 14.94 -11.85 5.65
N GLY A 141 14.51 -11.88 4.40
CA GLY A 141 13.50 -10.96 3.90
C GLY A 141 13.59 -10.65 2.41
N VAL A 142 12.98 -9.53 2.04
CA VAL A 142 12.91 -9.01 0.67
C VAL A 142 13.57 -7.64 0.63
N PHE A 143 14.59 -7.48 -0.21
CA PHE A 143 15.43 -6.31 -0.21
C PHE A 143 15.76 -5.83 -1.63
N CYS A 144 16.02 -4.53 -1.76
CA CYS A 144 16.53 -3.93 -2.98
C CYS A 144 17.63 -2.93 -2.69
N THR A 145 18.54 -2.78 -3.66
CA THR A 145 19.44 -1.65 -3.76
C THR A 145 19.15 -0.94 -5.08
N HIS A 146 18.83 0.35 -5.05
CA HIS A 146 18.50 1.11 -6.25
C HIS A 146 19.10 2.52 -6.21
N SER A 147 19.42 3.09 -7.37
CA SER A 147 19.93 4.45 -7.47
C SER A 147 18.84 5.38 -7.99
N LEU A 148 18.48 6.38 -7.21
CA LEU A 148 17.53 7.42 -7.60
C LEU A 148 18.25 8.72 -7.95
N GLU A 149 17.76 9.39 -8.98
CA GLU A 149 18.09 10.79 -9.25
C GLU A 149 17.15 11.69 -8.47
N ILE A 150 17.71 12.71 -7.82
CA ILE A 150 16.96 13.71 -7.06
C ILE A 150 17.44 15.11 -7.44
N PRO A 151 16.60 16.15 -7.25
CA PRO A 151 17.06 17.52 -7.29
C PRO A 151 18.19 17.76 -6.28
N SER A 152 19.14 18.62 -6.64
CA SER A 152 20.21 19.07 -5.75
C SER A 152 19.65 19.50 -4.39
N SER A 153 20.26 19.01 -3.31
CA SER A 153 19.71 19.15 -1.96
C SER A 153 20.79 19.07 -0.89
N GLU A 154 20.63 19.82 0.20
CA GLU A 154 21.44 19.74 1.41
C GLU A 154 21.23 18.42 2.18
N HIS A 155 20.04 17.82 2.05
CA HIS A 155 19.67 16.53 2.66
C HIS A 155 19.27 15.51 1.58
N PRO A 156 20.23 15.04 0.78
CA PRO A 156 19.97 14.16 -0.37
C PRO A 156 19.46 12.78 0.08
N GLY A 157 20.03 12.21 1.14
CA GLY A 157 19.64 10.89 1.64
C GLY A 157 18.19 10.83 2.11
N GLU A 158 17.69 11.86 2.79
CA GLU A 158 16.30 11.92 3.24
C GLU A 158 15.33 12.13 2.07
N LYS A 159 15.63 13.07 1.17
CA LYS A 159 14.81 13.27 -0.03
C LYS A 159 14.72 12.03 -0.91
N GLY A 160 15.83 11.29 -1.05
CA GLY A 160 15.84 10.03 -1.79
C GLY A 160 14.93 8.97 -1.14
N GLN A 161 14.86 8.92 0.20
CA GLN A 161 13.96 8.01 0.90
C GLN A 161 12.49 8.38 0.68
N TRP A 162 12.15 9.66 0.81
CA TRP A 162 10.78 10.14 0.54
C TRP A 162 10.35 9.87 -0.90
N ALA A 163 11.20 10.18 -1.88
CA ALA A 163 10.92 9.89 -3.29
C ALA A 163 10.75 8.39 -3.55
N PHE A 164 11.48 7.54 -2.82
CA PHE A 164 11.29 6.08 -2.90
C PHE A 164 9.95 5.64 -2.30
N ILE A 165 9.53 6.21 -1.17
CA ILE A 165 8.22 5.93 -0.55
C ILE A 165 7.09 6.37 -1.47
N GLU A 166 7.13 7.60 -2.00
CA GLU A 166 6.14 8.10 -2.96
C GLU A 166 6.04 7.19 -4.19
N LYS A 167 7.18 6.65 -4.65
CA LYS A 167 7.19 5.68 -5.74
C LYS A 167 6.49 4.38 -5.35
N LEU A 168 6.74 3.82 -4.17
CA LEU A 168 6.01 2.64 -3.67
C LEU A 168 4.50 2.91 -3.61
N GLU A 169 4.11 4.05 -3.07
CA GLU A 169 2.71 4.47 -2.97
C GLU A 169 2.05 4.60 -4.35
N SER A 170 2.78 5.06 -5.37
CA SER A 170 2.27 5.13 -6.74
C SER A 170 1.92 3.75 -7.33
N TYR A 171 2.49 2.68 -6.80
CA TYR A 171 2.14 1.29 -7.11
C TYR A 171 1.09 0.69 -6.16
N GLY A 172 0.47 1.50 -5.31
CA GLY A 172 -0.47 1.05 -4.27
C GLY A 172 0.21 0.35 -3.08
N ILE A 173 1.55 0.38 -3.02
CA ILE A 173 2.32 -0.23 -1.94
C ILE A 173 2.48 0.81 -0.83
N THR A 174 1.57 0.77 0.12
CA THR A 174 1.60 1.63 1.32
C THR A 174 2.32 0.95 2.50
N ALA A 175 2.80 -0.28 2.33
CA ALA A 175 3.56 -1.00 3.34
C ALA A 175 4.97 -0.41 3.35
N LEU A 176 5.49 -0.05 4.53
CA LEU A 176 6.81 0.56 4.64
C LEU A 176 7.89 -0.51 4.87
N PRO A 177 9.08 -0.37 4.26
CA PRO A 177 10.22 -1.23 4.58
C PRO A 177 10.58 -1.14 6.06
N SER A 178 10.90 -2.28 6.68
CA SER A 178 11.42 -2.35 8.05
C SER A 178 12.75 -1.60 8.21
N SER A 179 13.52 -1.51 7.12
CA SER A 179 14.71 -0.66 7.03
C SER A 179 14.73 0.05 5.69
N LEU A 180 14.91 1.36 5.72
CA LEU A 180 15.09 2.21 4.55
C LEU A 180 16.25 3.17 4.80
N ARG A 181 17.23 3.18 3.91
CA ARG A 181 18.39 4.07 3.99
C ARG A 181 18.68 4.71 2.64
N GLY A 182 18.79 6.02 2.63
CA GLY A 182 19.30 6.78 1.48
C GLY A 182 20.70 7.32 1.76
N SER A 183 21.65 7.00 0.89
CA SER A 183 23.04 7.48 0.97
C SER A 183 23.40 8.25 -0.30
N PRO A 184 23.93 9.48 -0.21
CA PRO A 184 24.35 10.21 -1.39
C PRO A 184 25.47 9.50 -2.14
N VAL A 185 25.42 9.55 -3.46
CA VAL A 185 26.52 9.10 -4.33
C VAL A 185 27.44 10.30 -4.57
N ILE A 186 28.63 10.26 -3.96
CA ILE A 186 29.59 11.37 -4.02
C ILE A 186 30.41 11.23 -5.31
N ASN A 187 30.17 12.14 -6.27
CA ASN A 187 30.90 12.21 -7.54
C ASN A 187 31.76 13.50 -7.67
N GLY A 188 32.19 14.08 -6.56
CA GLY A 188 32.99 15.32 -6.54
C GLY A 188 32.20 16.62 -6.75
N GLU A 189 30.87 16.55 -6.85
CA GLU A 189 29.98 17.72 -6.84
C GLU A 189 29.74 18.22 -5.41
N GLU A 190 29.57 19.54 -5.22
CA GLU A 190 29.25 20.15 -3.91
C GLU A 190 27.90 19.68 -3.34
N GLN A 191 26.94 19.32 -4.20
CA GLN A 191 25.66 18.74 -3.81
C GLN A 191 25.32 17.53 -4.68
N PRO A 192 25.10 16.34 -4.09
CA PRO A 192 24.89 15.12 -4.84
C PRO A 192 23.48 15.05 -5.43
N ARG A 193 23.40 14.70 -6.72
CA ARG A 193 22.15 14.52 -7.47
C ARG A 193 21.66 13.07 -7.54
N LYS A 194 22.46 12.13 -7.03
CA LYS A 194 22.15 10.70 -7.01
C LYS A 194 22.20 10.17 -5.59
N VAL A 195 21.24 9.32 -5.25
CA VAL A 195 21.11 8.69 -3.95
C VAL A 195 20.97 7.19 -4.14
N LYS A 196 21.81 6.43 -3.45
CA LYS A 196 21.67 4.99 -3.30
C LYS A 196 20.61 4.72 -2.22
N ILE A 197 19.55 4.03 -2.59
CA ILE A 197 18.49 3.55 -1.70
C ILE A 197 18.72 2.08 -1.40
N GLU A 198 18.68 1.74 -0.12
CA GLU A 198 18.67 0.38 0.39
C GLU A 198 17.38 0.20 1.18
N ALA A 199 16.50 -0.69 0.71
CA ALA A 199 15.22 -0.99 1.34
C ALA A 199 15.12 -2.47 1.67
N ASN A 200 14.55 -2.80 2.83
CA ASN A 200 14.41 -4.18 3.31
C ASN A 200 13.08 -4.38 4.06
N TYR A 201 12.34 -5.42 3.69
CA TYR A 201 11.22 -5.98 4.43
C TYR A 201 11.66 -7.29 5.08
N SER A 202 11.86 -7.26 6.39
CA SER A 202 12.32 -8.43 7.17
C SER A 202 11.36 -8.80 8.30
N ASP A 203 10.46 -7.90 8.68
CA ASP A 203 9.44 -8.16 9.69
C ASP A 203 8.26 -8.95 9.10
N GLY A 204 7.78 -9.96 9.84
CA GLY A 204 6.73 -10.87 9.39
C GLY A 204 5.39 -10.17 9.10
N GLU A 205 4.98 -9.19 9.91
CA GLU A 205 3.74 -8.43 9.69
C GLU A 205 3.87 -7.52 8.47
N SER A 206 5.03 -6.88 8.31
CA SER A 206 5.29 -6.02 7.14
C SER A 206 5.32 -6.83 5.84
N LEU A 207 5.88 -8.05 5.86
CA LEU A 207 5.88 -8.96 4.71
C LEU A 207 4.48 -9.48 4.38
N GLU A 208 3.66 -9.78 5.39
CA GLU A 208 2.27 -10.18 5.19
C GLU A 208 1.43 -9.06 4.57
N ASP A 209 1.49 -7.85 5.14
CA ASP A 209 0.79 -6.67 4.65
C ASP A 209 1.23 -6.32 3.23
N LEU A 210 2.54 -6.37 2.96
CA LEU A 210 3.11 -6.19 1.63
C LEU A 210 2.55 -7.23 0.65
N ASN A 211 2.58 -8.52 1.01
CA ASN A 211 2.12 -9.59 0.13
C ASN A 211 0.62 -9.45 -0.23
N GLY A 212 -0.21 -9.13 0.77
CA GLY A 212 -1.64 -8.88 0.58
C GLY A 212 -1.90 -7.69 -0.36
N ARG A 213 -1.13 -6.61 -0.23
CA ARG A 213 -1.23 -5.43 -1.12
C ARG A 213 -0.77 -5.77 -2.54
N LEU A 214 0.33 -6.50 -2.69
CA LEU A 214 0.83 -6.91 -3.99
C LEU A 214 -0.17 -7.77 -4.76
N ASP A 215 -0.89 -8.67 -4.09
CA ASP A 215 -1.94 -9.48 -4.72
C ASP A 215 -3.10 -8.62 -5.23
N ILE A 216 -3.53 -7.62 -4.45
CA ILE A 216 -4.57 -6.68 -4.85
C ILE A 216 -4.12 -5.87 -6.07
N GLU A 217 -2.91 -5.33 -6.05
CA GLU A 217 -2.40 -4.44 -7.11
C GLU A 217 -2.08 -5.20 -8.41
N LEU A 218 -1.54 -6.42 -8.31
CA LEU A 218 -1.37 -7.28 -9.48
C LEU A 218 -2.70 -7.73 -10.07
N ALA A 219 -3.71 -8.01 -9.24
CA ALA A 219 -5.05 -8.33 -9.74
C ALA A 219 -5.68 -7.12 -10.46
N LYS A 220 -5.52 -5.91 -9.91
CA LYS A 220 -5.93 -4.66 -10.58
C LYS A 220 -5.22 -4.48 -11.91
N LYS A 221 -3.89 -4.64 -11.96
CA LYS A 221 -3.08 -4.53 -13.19
C LYS A 221 -3.49 -5.58 -14.22
N ALA A 222 -3.68 -6.84 -13.82
CA ALA A 222 -4.14 -7.90 -14.71
C ALA A 222 -5.56 -7.65 -15.25
N ASN A 223 -6.45 -7.07 -14.44
CA ASN A 223 -7.79 -6.68 -14.89
C ASN A 223 -7.75 -5.44 -15.79
N ALA A 224 -6.84 -4.49 -15.54
CA ALA A 224 -6.58 -3.36 -16.43
C ALA A 224 -6.00 -3.82 -17.77
N ASP A 225 -5.07 -4.78 -17.78
CA ASP A 225 -4.47 -5.35 -18.99
C ASP A 225 -5.45 -6.24 -19.77
N LYS A 226 -6.32 -7.00 -19.08
CA LYS A 226 -7.45 -7.71 -19.71
C LYS A 226 -8.51 -6.75 -20.25
N SER A 227 -8.77 -5.65 -19.55
CA SER A 227 -9.59 -4.54 -20.03
C SER A 227 -8.93 -3.86 -21.24
N PHE A 228 -7.60 -3.76 -21.30
CA PHE A 228 -6.84 -3.24 -22.44
C PHE A 228 -6.89 -4.19 -23.65
N SER A 229 -6.80 -5.51 -23.42
CA SER A 229 -6.98 -6.54 -24.45
C SER A 229 -8.43 -6.60 -24.99
N MET A 230 -9.43 -6.38 -24.13
CA MET A 230 -10.81 -6.15 -24.58
C MET A 230 -10.97 -4.79 -25.29
N LYS A 231 -10.25 -3.74 -24.89
CA LYS A 231 -10.21 -2.45 -25.61
C LYS A 231 -9.64 -2.63 -27.02
N SER A 232 -8.63 -3.49 -27.23
CA SER A 232 -8.11 -3.82 -28.57
C SER A 232 -9.13 -4.56 -29.44
N ARG A 233 -9.90 -5.50 -28.88
CA ARG A 233 -11.02 -6.17 -29.59
C ARG A 233 -12.24 -5.25 -29.77
N LEU A 234 -12.42 -4.25 -28.92
CA LEU A 234 -13.44 -3.20 -29.05
C LEU A 234 -13.03 -2.14 -30.09
N ILE A 235 -11.74 -1.88 -30.30
CA ILE A 235 -11.24 -0.96 -31.33
C ILE A 235 -11.56 -1.49 -32.74
N GLU A 236 -11.56 -2.82 -32.95
CA GLU A 236 -12.07 -3.44 -34.18
C GLU A 236 -13.61 -3.40 -34.30
N MET A 237 -14.34 -3.12 -33.22
CA MET A 237 -15.80 -2.95 -33.21
C MET A 237 -16.25 -1.49 -33.16
N ARG A 238 -15.32 -0.52 -33.17
CA ARG A 238 -15.61 0.91 -32.93
C ARG A 238 -15.49 1.77 -34.19
N GLU A 239 -16.05 1.27 -35.29
CA GLU A 239 -16.49 2.13 -36.40
C GLU A 239 -17.78 2.92 -36.07
N ASP A 240 -18.37 2.75 -34.89
CA ASP A 240 -19.44 3.64 -34.41
C ASP A 240 -18.91 4.66 -33.39
N VAL A 241 -18.60 5.83 -33.95
CA VAL A 241 -18.23 7.08 -33.30
C VAL A 241 -19.36 7.59 -32.38
N GLN A 242 -19.04 7.91 -31.12
CA GLN A 242 -19.72 8.99 -30.40
C GLN A 242 -18.71 10.05 -29.95
N SER A 243 -19.03 11.27 -30.33
CA SER A 243 -18.23 12.50 -30.24
C SER A 243 -18.43 13.14 -28.86
N TYR A 244 -17.40 13.19 -28.01
CA TYR A 244 -17.41 13.96 -26.73
C TYR A 244 -16.69 15.34 -26.70
N PRO A 245 -16.44 16.07 -27.82
CA PRO A 245 -15.99 17.47 -27.76
C PRO A 245 -16.93 18.45 -27.01
N PRO A 246 -18.28 18.37 -27.09
CA PRO A 246 -19.15 19.38 -26.47
C PRO A 246 -19.19 19.33 -24.94
N VAL A 247 -19.28 18.13 -24.36
CA VAL A 247 -19.35 17.93 -22.89
C VAL A 247 -18.07 18.43 -22.21
N PHE A 248 -16.91 18.22 -22.85
CA PHE A 248 -15.62 18.64 -22.33
C PHE A 248 -15.54 20.16 -22.20
N GLY A 249 -16.05 20.88 -23.20
CA GLY A 249 -16.13 22.33 -23.17
C GLY A 249 -16.92 22.83 -21.96
N LYS A 250 -18.11 22.25 -21.73
CA LYS A 250 -18.98 22.61 -20.60
C LYS A 250 -18.34 22.34 -19.24
N ILE A 251 -17.66 21.20 -19.08
CA ILE A 251 -16.93 20.89 -17.83
C ILE A 251 -15.79 21.89 -17.60
N ILE A 252 -15.01 22.21 -18.64
CA ILE A 252 -13.91 23.19 -18.56
C ILE A 252 -14.45 24.57 -18.17
N GLU A 253 -15.59 24.97 -18.74
CA GLU A 253 -16.26 26.23 -18.45
C GLU A 253 -16.70 26.32 -16.98
N PHE A 254 -17.34 25.28 -16.46
CA PHE A 254 -17.68 25.20 -15.04
C PHE A 254 -16.43 25.30 -14.14
N CYS A 255 -15.35 24.60 -14.50
CA CYS A 255 -14.09 24.70 -13.75
C CYS A 255 -13.49 26.11 -13.76
N ASN A 256 -13.64 26.86 -14.86
CA ASN A 256 -13.18 28.26 -14.94
C ASN A 256 -13.95 29.19 -14.01
N ASN A 257 -15.25 28.93 -13.79
CA ASN A 257 -16.10 29.75 -12.92
C ASN A 257 -15.81 29.53 -11.43
N HIS A 258 -15.14 28.43 -11.07
CA HIS A 258 -14.77 28.09 -9.69
C HIS A 258 -13.25 27.87 -9.53
N PRO A 259 -12.39 28.87 -9.83
CA PRO A 259 -10.95 28.70 -9.94
C PRO A 259 -10.26 28.45 -8.60
N LYS A 260 -10.95 28.62 -7.46
CA LYS A 260 -10.40 28.42 -6.11
C LYS A 260 -10.57 26.99 -5.59
N VAL A 261 -11.20 26.11 -6.36
CA VAL A 261 -11.44 24.71 -5.96
C VAL A 261 -10.38 23.80 -6.55
N ASP A 262 -9.48 23.31 -5.70
CA ASP A 262 -8.35 22.42 -6.04
C ASP A 262 -8.74 21.23 -6.96
N GLY A 263 -9.85 20.56 -6.67
CA GLY A 263 -10.31 19.44 -7.50
C GLY A 263 -10.76 19.85 -8.91
N LEU A 264 -11.29 21.08 -9.09
CA LEU A 264 -11.74 21.57 -10.40
C LEU A 264 -10.56 22.04 -11.25
N GLN A 265 -9.52 22.60 -10.65
CA GLN A 265 -8.26 22.90 -11.34
C GLN A 265 -7.63 21.62 -11.92
N THR A 266 -7.68 20.53 -11.16
CA THR A 266 -7.17 19.22 -11.60
C THR A 266 -7.98 18.67 -12.77
N ILE A 267 -9.32 18.66 -12.69
CA ILE A 267 -10.22 18.26 -13.80
C ILE A 267 -9.94 19.08 -15.05
N GLN A 268 -9.79 20.40 -14.90
CA GLN A 268 -9.52 21.29 -16.02
C GLN A 268 -8.20 20.96 -16.72
N SER A 269 -7.13 20.74 -15.96
CA SER A 269 -5.82 20.37 -16.50
C SER A 269 -5.89 19.05 -17.28
N MET A 270 -6.58 18.04 -16.72
CA MET A 270 -6.78 16.74 -17.36
C MET A 270 -7.50 16.87 -18.71
N LEU A 271 -8.56 17.67 -18.79
CA LEU A 271 -9.33 17.85 -20.02
C LEU A 271 -8.61 18.72 -21.06
N LYS A 272 -7.89 19.76 -20.64
CA LYS A 272 -7.08 20.60 -21.54
C LYS A 272 -5.93 19.82 -22.18
N GLN A 273 -5.35 18.85 -21.46
CA GLN A 273 -4.25 18.03 -21.95
C GLN A 273 -4.70 16.76 -22.68
N ALA A 274 -5.98 16.38 -22.58
CA ALA A 274 -6.53 15.18 -23.21
C ALA A 274 -6.20 15.09 -24.72
N PRO A 275 -6.42 16.13 -25.54
CA PRO A 275 -6.15 16.06 -26.99
C PRO A 275 -4.69 15.79 -27.36
N LEU A 276 -3.77 16.00 -26.42
CA LEU A 276 -2.32 15.96 -26.64
C LEU A 276 -1.64 14.72 -26.03
N SER A 277 -2.33 13.96 -25.17
CA SER A 277 -1.68 12.93 -24.33
C SER A 277 -2.42 11.60 -24.22
N LYS A 278 -3.74 11.54 -24.50
CA LYS A 278 -4.56 10.33 -24.31
C LYS A 278 -5.87 10.40 -25.10
N SER A 279 -6.58 9.27 -25.24
CA SER A 279 -7.90 9.30 -25.88
C SER A 279 -8.94 10.04 -25.02
N TYR A 280 -9.91 10.68 -25.66
CA TYR A 280 -11.00 11.39 -24.98
C TYR A 280 -11.74 10.49 -23.97
N ASP A 281 -12.02 9.23 -24.30
CA ASP A 281 -12.64 8.31 -23.33
C ASP A 281 -11.80 8.10 -22.07
N THR A 282 -10.47 8.07 -22.21
CA THR A 282 -9.57 7.86 -21.06
C THR A 282 -9.60 9.08 -20.16
N ALA A 283 -9.45 10.27 -20.74
CA ALA A 283 -9.56 11.52 -19.99
C ALA A 283 -10.93 11.67 -19.30
N PHE A 284 -12.01 11.24 -19.96
CA PHE A 284 -13.35 11.37 -19.40
C PHE A 284 -13.59 10.42 -18.22
N ASN A 285 -13.11 9.17 -18.31
CA ASN A 285 -13.21 8.22 -17.19
C ASN A 285 -12.39 8.69 -15.97
N GLU A 286 -11.19 9.23 -16.18
CA GLU A 286 -10.37 9.78 -15.09
C GLU A 286 -11.04 10.97 -14.40
N VAL A 287 -11.72 11.84 -15.18
CA VAL A 287 -12.48 12.97 -14.63
C VAL A 287 -13.67 12.50 -13.80
N ILE A 288 -14.39 11.46 -14.24
CA ILE A 288 -15.49 10.84 -13.48
C ILE A 288 -14.96 10.20 -12.20
N GLU A 289 -13.84 9.48 -12.27
CA GLU A 289 -13.21 8.86 -11.10
C GLU A 289 -12.78 9.92 -10.08
N LEU A 290 -12.12 10.99 -10.54
CA LEU A 290 -11.75 12.10 -9.68
C LEU A 290 -12.98 12.75 -9.04
N ALA A 291 -14.08 12.90 -9.77
CA ALA A 291 -15.34 13.38 -9.21
C ALA A 291 -15.91 12.42 -8.15
N GLN A 292 -15.84 11.11 -8.36
CA GLN A 292 -16.23 10.11 -7.36
C GLN A 292 -15.43 10.25 -6.06
N TRP A 293 -14.13 10.52 -6.14
CA TRP A 293 -13.29 10.75 -4.98
C TRP A 293 -13.55 12.10 -4.28
N LYS A 294 -13.94 13.12 -5.03
CA LYS A 294 -14.12 14.49 -4.51
C LYS A 294 -15.54 14.76 -3.99
N LYS A 295 -16.53 13.95 -4.37
CA LYS A 295 -17.92 14.07 -3.89
C LYS A 295 -18.03 13.71 -2.41
N SER A 296 -19.01 14.30 -1.75
CA SER A 296 -19.32 14.11 -0.34
C SER A 296 -20.48 13.12 -0.21
N ASP A 297 -20.21 11.93 0.34
CA ASP A 297 -21.24 10.88 0.44
C ASP A 297 -22.25 11.06 1.58
N THR A 298 -22.09 12.10 2.41
CA THR A 298 -22.96 12.34 3.58
C THR A 298 -23.28 13.82 3.74
N GLU A 299 -24.46 14.15 4.29
CA GLU A 299 -24.84 15.53 4.62
C GLU A 299 -23.87 16.19 5.61
N LEU A 300 -23.21 15.39 6.46
CA LEU A 300 -22.18 15.86 7.38
C LEU A 300 -20.90 16.28 6.64
N SER A 301 -20.46 15.52 5.63
CA SER A 301 -19.30 15.89 4.80
C SER A 301 -19.61 17.06 3.86
N LYS A 302 -20.83 17.16 3.32
CA LYS A 302 -21.30 18.33 2.57
C LYS A 302 -21.26 19.59 3.44
N GLY A 303 -21.83 19.53 4.64
CA GLY A 303 -21.83 20.65 5.59
C GLY A 303 -20.42 21.05 6.05
N PHE A 304 -19.51 20.08 6.22
CA PHE A 304 -18.11 20.35 6.54
C PHE A 304 -17.37 21.05 5.39
N HIS A 305 -17.53 20.56 4.16
CA HIS A 305 -16.90 21.16 2.98
C HIS A 305 -17.44 22.56 2.69
N GLN A 306 -18.74 22.79 2.88
CA GLN A 306 -19.34 24.11 2.74
C GLN A 306 -18.84 25.07 3.82
N LYS A 307 -18.83 24.65 5.10
CA LYS A 307 -18.55 25.54 6.24
C LYS A 307 -17.07 25.79 6.49
N PHE A 308 -16.20 24.82 6.25
CA PHE A 308 -14.77 24.89 6.59
C PHE A 308 -13.83 24.95 5.38
N ARG A 309 -14.29 24.50 4.20
CA ARG A 309 -13.49 24.55 2.96
C ARG A 309 -14.04 25.53 1.93
N GLY A 310 -15.11 26.27 2.27
CA GLY A 310 -15.72 27.26 1.39
C GLY A 310 -16.16 26.68 0.05
N ARG A 311 -16.55 25.39 0.02
CA ARG A 311 -17.03 24.75 -1.20
C ARG A 311 -18.49 25.13 -1.43
N ASP A 312 -18.76 25.81 -2.54
CA ASP A 312 -20.11 26.19 -2.92
C ASP A 312 -20.99 24.94 -3.13
N PRO A 313 -22.28 24.96 -2.73
CA PRO A 313 -23.19 23.84 -2.94
C PRO A 313 -23.26 23.37 -4.39
N GLU A 314 -23.19 24.31 -5.34
CA GLU A 314 -23.17 24.05 -6.78
C GLU A 314 -21.96 23.22 -7.23
N VAL A 315 -20.80 23.42 -6.60
CA VAL A 315 -19.58 22.62 -6.88
C VAL A 315 -19.75 21.20 -6.36
N GLU A 316 -20.43 21.03 -5.23
CA GLU A 316 -20.73 19.72 -4.68
C GLU A 316 -21.73 18.97 -5.57
N ASP A 317 -22.80 19.63 -6.02
CA ASP A 317 -23.77 19.06 -6.95
C ASP A 317 -23.13 18.70 -8.29
N PHE A 318 -22.22 19.53 -8.79
CA PHE A 318 -21.41 19.23 -9.97
C PHE A 318 -20.59 17.94 -9.78
N TYR A 319 -19.89 17.75 -8.65
CA TYR A 319 -19.17 16.51 -8.39
C TYR A 319 -20.09 15.29 -8.31
N GLN A 320 -21.27 15.42 -7.69
CA GLN A 320 -22.24 14.32 -7.61
C GLN A 320 -22.76 13.93 -9.00
N LYS A 321 -23.10 14.91 -9.84
CA LYS A 321 -23.59 14.69 -11.21
C LYS A 321 -22.51 14.13 -12.13
N LEU A 322 -21.29 14.65 -12.02
CA LEU A 322 -20.15 14.16 -12.80
C LEU A 322 -19.74 12.75 -12.37
N ALA A 323 -19.80 12.43 -11.08
CA ALA A 323 -19.52 11.09 -10.57
C ALA A 323 -20.56 10.03 -10.98
N ALA A 324 -21.81 10.46 -11.19
CA ALA A 324 -22.91 9.61 -11.62
C ALA A 324 -23.00 9.44 -13.15
N LEU A 325 -22.17 10.17 -13.90
CA LEU A 325 -22.17 10.14 -15.35
C LEU A 325 -21.67 8.79 -15.88
N ASN A 326 -22.48 8.14 -16.70
CA ASN A 326 -22.06 6.97 -17.48
C ASN A 326 -21.81 7.40 -18.93
N PRO A 327 -20.54 7.48 -19.38
CA PRO A 327 -20.24 8.00 -20.71
C PRO A 327 -20.76 7.14 -21.85
N ARG A 328 -20.93 5.83 -21.60
CA ARG A 328 -21.40 4.87 -22.61
C ARG A 328 -22.92 4.85 -22.74
N ASP A 329 -23.62 5.59 -21.88
CA ASP A 329 -25.07 5.73 -21.92
C ASP A 329 -25.41 7.13 -22.47
N LYS A 330 -26.03 7.17 -23.65
CA LYS A 330 -26.40 8.43 -24.32
C LYS A 330 -27.36 9.25 -23.46
N GLU A 331 -28.27 8.60 -22.73
CA GLU A 331 -29.24 9.28 -21.90
C GLU A 331 -28.56 9.95 -20.70
N SER A 332 -27.63 9.24 -20.05
CA SER A 332 -26.80 9.80 -18.96
C SER A 332 -25.99 11.02 -19.41
N VAL A 333 -25.41 10.97 -20.61
CA VAL A 333 -24.66 12.10 -21.20
C VAL A 333 -25.58 13.27 -21.50
N SER A 334 -26.74 13.04 -22.12
CA SER A 334 -27.70 14.11 -22.42
C SER A 334 -28.28 14.74 -21.14
N GLN A 335 -28.55 13.97 -20.09
CA GLN A 335 -29.01 14.49 -18.80
C GLN A 335 -27.95 15.38 -18.13
N PHE A 336 -26.67 14.98 -18.22
CA PHE A 336 -25.57 15.79 -17.71
C PHE A 336 -25.37 17.06 -18.52
N GLU A 337 -25.44 16.98 -19.86
CA GLU A 337 -25.36 18.15 -20.73
C GLU A 337 -26.48 19.18 -20.48
N ALA A 338 -27.69 18.71 -20.21
CA ALA A 338 -28.83 19.55 -19.84
C ALA A 338 -28.65 20.22 -18.47
N TYR A 339 -28.17 19.46 -17.47
CA TYR A 339 -27.81 20.01 -16.16
C TYR A 339 -26.76 21.13 -16.31
N MET A 340 -25.73 20.90 -17.11
CA MET A 340 -24.69 21.89 -17.35
C MET A 340 -25.23 23.14 -18.06
N GLU A 341 -26.18 23.01 -19.00
CA GLU A 341 -26.81 24.17 -19.67
C GLU A 341 -27.66 25.04 -18.75
N GLU A 342 -28.22 24.46 -17.68
CA GLU A 342 -28.98 25.20 -16.68
C GLU A 342 -28.08 25.93 -15.66
N HIS A 343 -26.82 25.49 -15.51
CA HIS A 343 -25.90 25.94 -14.47
C HIS A 343 -24.60 26.60 -15.01
N THR A 344 -24.38 26.65 -16.32
CA THR A 344 -23.45 27.63 -16.91
C THR A 344 -24.19 28.95 -17.14
N PRO A 345 -23.64 30.10 -16.69
CA PRO A 345 -24.23 31.39 -16.99
C PRO A 345 -24.30 31.57 -18.51
N LYS A 346 -25.50 31.83 -19.04
CA LYS A 346 -25.62 32.30 -20.43
C LYS A 346 -24.82 33.59 -20.53
N GLU A 347 -23.75 33.60 -21.32
CA GLU A 347 -23.20 34.85 -21.83
C GLU A 347 -24.36 35.61 -22.48
N SER A 348 -24.83 36.68 -21.84
CA SER A 348 -25.62 37.68 -22.52
C SER A 348 -24.67 38.32 -23.54
N TYR A 349 -24.67 37.81 -24.78
CA TYR A 349 -24.17 38.57 -25.92
C TYR A 349 -25.06 39.80 -26.05
N GLY A 350 -24.67 40.86 -25.34
CA GLY A 350 -25.15 42.20 -25.59
C GLY A 350 -24.64 42.65 -26.95
N TYR A 351 -25.33 42.26 -28.01
CA TYR A 351 -25.36 43.04 -29.25
C TYR A 351 -26.26 44.27 -29.00
N GLY A 352 -25.69 45.34 -28.47
CA GLY A 352 -26.14 46.71 -28.78
C GLY A 352 -25.11 47.27 -29.77
N SER A 353 -25.42 47.41 -31.06
CA SER A 353 -26.35 48.40 -31.64
C SER A 353 -26.06 49.81 -31.15
#